data_AF-A0A7W0LMT1-F1
#
_entry.id   AF-A0A7W0LMT1-F1
#
_cell.length_a   1.000
_cell.length_b   1.000
_cell.length_c   1.000
_cell.angle_alpha   90.00
_cell.angle_beta   90.00
_cell.angle_gamma   90.00
#
_symmetry.space_group_name_H-M   'P 1'
#
loop_
_entity.id
_entity.type
_entity.pdbx_description
1 polymer ?
#
loop_
_entity_poly.entity_id
_entity_poly.type
_entity_poly.pdbx_seq_one_letter_code
_entity_poly.pdbx_strand_id
1 'polypeptide(L)'
;MLRREVAAQLSDAERRAEKGEKRRAARKKRKARSADSTASPQLEAIAACESGGNPRAIGGGGAYRGKYQMAPSTWSSVGGSGDPAAAPEAEQDKRAAILLAKAGPGQWPVCSR
;
A
#
# COMPACT_ATOMS: atom_id res chain seq x y z
N MET A 1 27.75 34.65 -18.13
CA MET A 1 26.99 34.00 -17.05
C MET A 1 25.77 33.24 -17.59
N LEU A 2 24.97 33.82 -18.50
CA LEU A 2 23.77 33.19 -19.11
C LEU A 2 23.93 31.77 -19.68
N ARG A 3 25.07 31.42 -20.30
CA ARG A 3 25.28 30.07 -20.86
C ARG A 3 25.31 28.95 -19.80
N ARG A 4 25.68 29.24 -18.55
CA ARG A 4 25.74 28.25 -17.47
C ARG A 4 24.35 28.01 -16.85
N GLU A 5 23.49 29.02 -16.82
CA GLU A 5 22.10 28.91 -16.33
C GLU A 5 21.24 28.04 -17.23
N VAL A 6 21.33 28.20 -18.55
CA VAL A 6 20.54 27.40 -19.50
C VAL A 6 20.92 25.92 -19.45
N ALA A 7 22.21 25.60 -19.28
CA ALA A 7 22.68 24.22 -19.12
C ALA A 7 22.17 23.56 -17.82
N ALA A 8 22.10 24.32 -16.72
CA ALA A 8 21.54 23.82 -15.45
C ALA A 8 20.04 23.52 -15.57
N GLN A 9 19.27 24.39 -16.23
CA GLN A 9 17.82 24.20 -16.43
C GLN A 9 17.48 22.98 -17.29
N LEU A 10 18.24 22.71 -18.35
CA LEU A 10 18.05 21.51 -19.20
C LEU A 10 18.31 20.22 -18.40
N SER A 11 19.38 20.19 -17.61
CA SER A 11 19.69 19.01 -16.78
C SER A 11 18.67 18.75 -15.66
N ASP A 12 17.99 19.78 -15.15
CA ASP A 12 16.88 19.61 -14.22
C ASP A 12 15.59 19.11 -14.88
N ALA A 13 15.32 19.53 -16.11
CA ALA A 13 14.18 19.05 -16.89
C ALA A 13 14.30 17.54 -17.21
N GLU A 14 15.50 17.08 -17.58
CA GLU A 14 15.79 15.66 -17.83
C GLU A 14 15.63 14.81 -16.56
N ARG A 15 16.18 15.26 -15.42
CA ARG A 15 16.00 14.61 -14.10
C ARG A 15 14.52 14.51 -13.70
N ARG A 16 13.71 15.51 -14.05
CA ARG A 16 12.25 15.50 -13.80
C ARG A 16 11.53 14.50 -14.71
N ALA A 17 11.91 14.41 -15.99
CA ALA A 17 11.35 13.44 -16.93
C ALA A 17 11.64 11.99 -16.50
N GLU A 18 12.88 11.69 -16.12
CA GLU A 18 13.29 10.37 -15.64
C GLU A 18 12.55 9.97 -14.34
N LYS A 19 12.41 10.91 -13.39
CA LYS A 19 11.57 10.69 -12.19
C LYS A 19 10.11 10.42 -12.55
N GLY A 20 9.56 11.09 -13.57
CA GLY A 20 8.20 10.88 -14.06
C GLY A 20 7.98 9.45 -14.60
N GLU A 21 8.92 8.96 -15.39
CA GLU A 21 8.89 7.59 -15.93
C GLU A 21 8.99 6.54 -14.82
N LYS A 22 9.94 6.71 -13.88
CA LYS A 22 10.10 5.84 -12.71
C LYS A 22 8.81 5.75 -11.87
N ARG A 23 8.11 6.87 -11.67
CA ARG A 23 6.80 6.89 -10.97
C ARG A 23 5.70 6.16 -11.74
N ARG A 24 5.65 6.31 -13.08
CA ARG A 24 4.69 5.59 -13.93
C ARG A 24 4.93 4.08 -13.91
N ALA A 25 6.19 3.65 -13.99
CA ALA A 25 6.58 2.24 -13.89
C ALA A 25 6.21 1.65 -12.51
N ALA A 26 6.45 2.39 -11.42
CA ALA A 26 6.05 1.97 -10.07
C ALA A 26 4.53 1.81 -9.93
N ARG A 27 3.75 2.74 -10.51
CA ARG A 27 2.28 2.65 -10.55
C ARG A 27 1.79 1.46 -11.37
N LYS A 28 2.40 1.17 -12.53
CA LYS A 28 2.09 -0.01 -13.34
C LYS A 28 2.37 -1.31 -12.58
N LYS A 29 3.49 -1.39 -11.86
CA LYS A 29 3.84 -2.52 -10.99
C LYS A 29 2.86 -2.69 -9.83
N ARG A 30 2.41 -1.60 -9.19
CA ARG A 30 1.37 -1.65 -8.15
C ARG A 30 0.06 -2.21 -8.68
N LYS A 31 -0.42 -1.72 -9.82
CA LYS A 31 -1.65 -2.22 -10.46
C LYS A 31 -1.58 -3.71 -10.81
N ALA A 32 -0.41 -4.21 -11.20
CA ALA A 32 -0.23 -5.64 -11.49
C ALA A 32 -0.23 -6.51 -10.22
N ARG A 33 0.18 -5.99 -9.05
CA ARG A 33 0.14 -6.73 -7.78
C ARG A 33 -1.31 -6.92 -7.29
N SER A 34 -2.13 -5.87 -7.41
CA SER A 34 -3.55 -5.91 -7.05
C SER A 34 -4.40 -6.87 -7.90
N ALA A 35 -3.86 -7.48 -8.96
CA ALA A 35 -4.60 -8.43 -9.80
C ALA A 35 -4.89 -9.77 -9.10
N ASP A 36 -4.17 -10.08 -8.01
CA ASP A 36 -4.38 -11.27 -7.17
C ASP A 36 -5.30 -10.98 -5.96
N SER A 37 -5.81 -9.75 -5.86
CA SER A 37 -6.70 -9.35 -4.77
C SER A 37 -8.06 -10.02 -4.88
N THR A 38 -8.58 -10.52 -3.77
CA THR A 38 -9.95 -11.03 -3.62
C THR A 38 -10.81 -10.12 -2.74
N ALA A 39 -10.37 -8.89 -2.50
CA ALA A 39 -11.01 -7.96 -1.58
C ALA A 39 -12.33 -7.38 -2.11
N SER A 40 -13.26 -7.08 -1.19
CA SER A 40 -14.48 -6.33 -1.52
C SER A 40 -14.16 -4.88 -1.87
N PRO A 41 -15.06 -4.14 -2.56
CA PRO A 41 -14.85 -2.72 -2.86
C PRO A 41 -14.53 -1.86 -1.62
N GLN A 42 -15.16 -2.17 -0.48
CA GLN A 42 -14.89 -1.50 0.78
C GLN A 42 -13.46 -1.77 1.29
N LEU A 43 -13.01 -3.03 1.21
CA LEU A 43 -11.64 -3.39 1.60
C LEU A 43 -10.62 -2.83 0.63
N GLU A 44 -10.92 -2.75 -0.67
CA GLU A 44 -10.06 -2.07 -1.64
C GLU A 44 -9.90 -0.58 -1.31
N ALA A 45 -10.99 0.10 -0.92
CA ALA A 45 -10.92 1.50 -0.49
C ALA A 45 -10.06 1.66 0.77
N ILE A 46 -10.25 0.79 1.77
CA ILE A 46 -9.42 0.76 2.99
C ILE A 46 -7.95 0.52 2.63
N ALA A 47 -7.64 -0.52 1.84
CA ALA A 47 -6.28 -0.86 1.43
C ALA A 47 -5.58 0.27 0.65
N ALA A 48 -6.32 0.96 -0.22
CA ALA A 48 -5.83 2.11 -0.96
C ALA A 48 -5.46 3.28 -0.02
N CYS A 49 -6.27 3.52 1.01
CA CYS A 49 -5.99 4.54 2.02
C CYS A 49 -4.82 4.15 2.95
N GLU A 50 -4.81 2.91 3.43
CA GLU A 50 -3.82 2.43 4.42
C GLU A 50 -2.41 2.30 3.86
N SER A 51 -2.26 1.72 2.67
CA SER A 51 -0.95 1.39 2.11
C SER A 51 -0.78 1.74 0.64
N GLY A 52 -1.83 2.28 0.00
CA GLY A 52 -1.92 2.36 -1.45
C GLY A 52 -1.99 0.97 -2.11
N GLY A 53 -2.57 -0.01 -1.41
CA GLY A 53 -2.70 -1.40 -1.86
C GLY A 53 -1.39 -2.18 -1.90
N ASN A 54 -0.42 -1.88 -1.01
CA ASN A 54 0.87 -2.55 -0.99
C ASN A 54 0.88 -3.71 0.04
N PRO A 55 0.85 -4.99 -0.38
CA PRO A 55 0.84 -6.13 0.53
C PRO A 55 2.14 -6.30 1.34
N ARG A 56 3.21 -5.57 1.00
CA ARG A 56 4.48 -5.57 1.72
C ARG A 56 4.72 -4.29 2.53
N ALA A 57 3.68 -3.48 2.76
CA ALA A 57 3.83 -2.22 3.48
C ALA A 57 4.20 -2.45 4.95
N ILE A 58 5.03 -1.55 5.48
CA ILE A 58 5.45 -1.50 6.88
C ILE A 58 5.31 -0.04 7.32
N GLY A 59 4.49 0.22 8.33
CA GLY A 59 4.22 1.56 8.83
C GLY A 59 4.29 1.65 10.35
N GLY A 60 4.16 2.87 10.89
CA GLY A 60 4.15 3.12 12.34
C GLY A 60 5.37 2.57 13.06
N GLY A 61 6.58 2.73 12.50
CA GLY A 61 7.81 2.17 13.06
C GLY A 61 7.88 0.63 13.06
N GLY A 62 7.02 -0.05 12.29
CA GLY A 62 6.97 -1.51 12.22
C GLY A 62 5.81 -2.15 12.98
N ALA A 63 4.97 -1.35 13.65
CA ALA A 63 3.80 -1.81 14.38
C ALA A 63 2.67 -2.33 13.46
N TYR A 64 2.55 -1.76 12.26
CA TYR A 64 1.49 -2.06 11.30
C TYR A 64 2.06 -2.59 10.00
N ARG A 65 1.48 -3.68 9.48
CA ARG A 65 2.06 -4.46 8.40
C ARG A 65 1.02 -4.91 7.37
N GLY A 66 1.49 -5.03 6.14
CA GLY A 66 0.70 -5.53 5.02
C GLY A 66 -0.26 -4.51 4.42
N LYS A 67 -1.06 -4.97 3.45
CA LYS A 67 -2.00 -4.20 2.63
C LYS A 67 -2.97 -3.35 3.47
N TYR A 68 -3.40 -3.90 4.61
CA TYR A 68 -4.38 -3.29 5.51
C TYR A 68 -3.77 -2.70 6.78
N GLN A 69 -2.44 -2.61 6.85
CA GLN A 69 -1.72 -2.03 7.99
C GLN A 69 -2.19 -2.63 9.34
N MET A 70 -2.27 -3.95 9.42
CA MET A 70 -2.71 -4.66 10.63
C MET A 70 -1.55 -4.83 11.61
N ALA A 71 -1.85 -4.73 12.91
CA ALA A 71 -0.91 -5.14 13.96
C ALA A 71 -0.82 -6.68 14.02
N PRO A 72 0.34 -7.27 14.39
CA PRO A 72 0.50 -8.73 14.50
C PRO A 72 -0.50 -9.40 15.46
N SER A 73 -0.90 -8.72 16.54
CA SER A 73 -1.90 -9.20 17.48
C SER A 73 -3.29 -9.31 16.84
N THR A 74 -3.72 -8.27 16.11
CA THR A 74 -4.98 -8.27 15.35
C THR A 74 -4.97 -9.32 14.25
N TRP A 75 -3.84 -9.46 13.54
CA TRP A 75 -3.67 -10.51 12.54
C TRP A 75 -3.90 -11.91 13.12
N SER A 76 -3.32 -12.17 14.29
CA SER A 76 -3.47 -13.44 15.00
C SER A 76 -4.91 -13.66 15.47
N SER A 77 -5.62 -12.60 15.91
CA SER A 77 -7.01 -12.72 16.40
C SER A 77 -8.02 -13.09 15.30
N VAL A 78 -7.69 -12.86 14.04
CA VAL A 78 -8.47 -13.30 12.87
C VAL A 78 -7.91 -14.57 12.21
N GLY A 79 -7.02 -15.28 12.92
CA GLY A 79 -6.47 -16.58 12.54
C GLY A 79 -5.32 -16.51 11.55
N GLY A 80 -4.72 -15.33 11.37
CA GLY A 80 -3.46 -15.19 10.66
C GLY A 80 -2.30 -15.78 11.44
N SER A 81 -1.23 -16.16 10.75
CA SER A 81 0.03 -16.62 11.35
C SER A 81 1.21 -15.91 10.71
N GLY A 82 2.34 -15.82 11.43
CA GLY A 82 3.53 -15.12 10.96
C GLY A 82 3.35 -13.60 10.79
N ASP A 83 4.19 -12.99 9.95
CA ASP A 83 4.12 -11.55 9.65
C ASP A 83 3.01 -11.27 8.60
N PRO A 84 2.05 -10.35 8.87
CA PRO A 84 1.04 -9.95 7.90
C PRO A 84 1.61 -9.51 6.55
N ALA A 85 2.73 -8.77 6.56
CA ALA A 85 3.40 -8.32 5.34
C ALA A 85 4.14 -9.46 4.62
N ALA A 86 4.40 -10.58 5.29
CA ALA A 86 4.99 -11.78 4.68
C ALA A 86 3.93 -12.65 3.97
N ALA A 87 2.67 -12.59 4.42
CA ALA A 87 1.57 -13.40 3.89
C ALA A 87 1.20 -13.06 2.43
N PRO A 88 0.67 -14.03 1.65
CA PRO A 88 0.08 -13.79 0.34
C PRO A 88 -1.01 -12.71 0.38
N GLU A 89 -1.20 -11.95 -0.71
CA GLU A 89 -2.18 -10.86 -0.74
C GLU A 89 -3.61 -11.35 -0.50
N ALA A 90 -4.01 -12.45 -1.15
CA ALA A 90 -5.32 -13.06 -0.92
C ALA A 90 -5.55 -13.49 0.54
N GLU A 91 -4.51 -13.92 1.24
CA GLU A 91 -4.60 -14.25 2.67
C GLU A 91 -4.80 -12.97 3.50
N GLN A 92 -4.10 -11.88 3.15
CA GLN A 92 -4.32 -10.58 3.78
C GLN A 92 -5.76 -10.08 3.58
N ASP A 93 -6.30 -10.20 2.36
CA ASP A 93 -7.68 -9.85 2.04
C ASP A 93 -8.69 -10.68 2.84
N LYS A 94 -8.46 -12.00 2.92
CA LYS A 94 -9.28 -12.91 3.72
C LYS A 94 -9.32 -12.51 5.19
N ARG A 95 -8.16 -12.22 5.79
CA ARG A 95 -8.08 -11.81 7.20
C ARG A 95 -8.72 -10.45 7.45
N ALA A 96 -8.54 -9.50 6.54
CA ALA A 96 -9.20 -8.20 6.59
C ALA A 96 -10.73 -8.35 6.49
N ALA A 97 -11.24 -9.23 5.63
CA ALA A 97 -12.66 -9.53 5.54
C ALA A 97 -13.23 -10.11 6.84
N ILE A 98 -12.50 -11.03 7.49
CA ILE A 98 -12.89 -11.58 8.79
C ILE A 98 -12.90 -10.47 9.86
N LEU A 99 -11.89 -9.60 9.89
CA LEU A 99 -11.83 -8.49 10.84
C LEU A 99 -13.00 -7.52 10.65
N LEU A 100 -13.27 -7.15 9.39
CA LEU A 100 -14.36 -6.26 9.02
C LEU A 100 -15.72 -6.84 9.43
N ALA A 101 -15.94 -8.13 9.21
CA ALA A 101 -17.17 -8.81 9.61
C ALA A 101 -17.33 -8.91 11.15
N LYS A 102 -16.23 -9.14 11.88
CA LYS A 102 -16.26 -9.32 13.34
C LYS A 102 -16.33 -8.03 14.13
N ALA A 103 -15.55 -7.03 13.73
CA ALA A 103 -15.30 -5.82 14.52
C ALA A 103 -15.76 -4.54 13.81
N GLY A 104 -16.26 -4.66 12.58
CA GLY A 104 -16.72 -3.54 11.79
C GLY A 104 -15.59 -2.67 11.22
N PRO A 105 -15.96 -1.64 10.44
CA PRO A 105 -15.01 -0.75 9.76
C PRO A 105 -14.16 0.11 10.72
N GLY A 106 -14.59 0.27 11.98
CA GLY A 106 -13.91 1.11 12.98
C GLY A 106 -12.48 0.67 13.33
N GLN A 107 -12.05 -0.52 12.89
CA GLN A 107 -10.65 -0.96 12.94
C GLN A 107 -9.73 -0.14 12.03
N TRP A 108 -10.30 0.58 11.06
CA TRP A 108 -9.62 1.52 10.17
C TRP A 108 -10.23 2.92 10.30
N PRO A 109 -10.10 3.58 11.47
CA PRO A 109 -10.93 4.74 11.87
C PRO A 109 -10.82 5.97 10.96
N VAL A 110 -9.74 6.08 10.18
CA VAL A 110 -9.52 7.13 9.18
C VAL A 110 -9.88 6.64 7.79
N CYS A 111 -9.55 5.40 7.47
CA CYS A 111 -9.63 4.83 6.13
C CYS A 111 -10.94 4.13 5.79
N SER A 112 -11.90 4.10 6.72
CA SER A 112 -13.22 3.46 6.54
C SER A 112 -14.38 4.46 6.37
N ARG A 113 -14.07 5.74 6.11
CA ARG A 113 -15.06 6.82 5.98
C ARG A 113 -15.47 7.04 4.54
#